data_AF-A0A4R8FAD8-F1
#
_entry.id   AF-A0A4R8FAD8-F1
#
_cell.length_a   1.000
_cell.length_b   1.000
_cell.length_c   1.000
_cell.angle_alpha   90.00
_cell.angle_beta   90.00
_cell.angle_gamma   90.00
#
_symmetry.space_group_name_H-M   'P 1'
#
loop_
_entity.id
_entity.type
_entity.pdbx_description
1 polymer ?
#
loop_
_entity_poly.entity_id
_entity_poly.type
_entity_poly.pdbx_seq_one_letter_code
_entity_poly.pdbx_strand_id
1 'polypeptide(L)'
;MVERTSNAAHGWPASAAQDESTDTVSCAEGGSPHLLDCGMDDAAEALQWFYGTRMQPPEGEGRGELMPFDQTVYYDGRRLADEGYVFVPKTCEEGTSCALSVVLHGCSMSAGQVCEAFVRDSGLNEWASQNRLVVLYPQAKPSLPNLQACWGWWGWWGWWGYDESSWQRDPVHDSQQGKQVQAIKAMVDQIASPDT
;
A
#
# COMPACT_ATOMS: atom_id res chain seq x y z
N MET A 1 -19.07 -9.15 -8.00
CA MET A 1 -17.74 -8.92 -8.58
C MET A 1 -17.89 -9.17 -10.07
N VAL A 2 -17.77 -8.12 -10.88
CA VAL A 2 -17.85 -8.21 -12.35
C VAL A 2 -16.41 -8.13 -12.83
N GLU A 3 -15.96 -9.11 -13.60
CA GLU A 3 -14.68 -9.06 -14.30
C GLU A 3 -14.78 -7.98 -15.38
N ARG A 4 -14.04 -6.87 -15.20
CA ARG A 4 -14.07 -5.72 -16.13
C ARG A 4 -12.92 -5.75 -17.13
N THR A 5 -11.88 -6.53 -16.87
CA THR A 5 -10.70 -6.68 -17.73
C THR A 5 -10.30 -8.13 -17.89
N SER A 6 -10.80 -8.79 -18.92
CA SER A 6 -10.50 -10.21 -19.18
C SER A 6 -9.05 -10.49 -19.54
N ASN A 7 -8.26 -9.44 -19.82
CA ASN A 7 -6.89 -9.54 -20.34
C ASN A 7 -5.86 -8.79 -19.47
N ALA A 8 -6.22 -8.36 -18.26
CA ALA A 8 -5.24 -7.73 -17.37
C ALA A 8 -4.26 -8.78 -16.83
N ALA A 9 -2.97 -8.48 -16.90
CA ALA A 9 -1.90 -9.21 -16.23
C ALA A 9 -1.95 -9.01 -14.72
N HIS A 10 -1.05 -9.65 -13.98
CA HIS A 10 -1.00 -9.50 -12.53
C HIS A 10 -0.28 -8.20 -12.14
N GLY A 11 -1.05 -7.24 -11.64
CA GLY A 11 -0.59 -5.94 -11.16
C GLY A 11 -1.77 -5.07 -10.72
N TRP A 12 -1.47 -3.84 -10.32
CA TRP A 12 -2.45 -2.81 -9.95
C TRP A 12 -2.76 -1.92 -11.16
N PRO A 13 -4.00 -1.91 -11.67
CA PRO A 13 -4.43 -0.94 -12.67
C PRO A 13 -4.37 0.48 -12.11
N ALA A 14 -3.30 1.20 -12.43
CA ALA A 14 -3.20 2.61 -12.11
C ALA A 14 -3.93 3.39 -13.18
N SER A 15 -4.67 4.43 -12.79
CA SER A 15 -5.08 5.39 -13.81
C SER A 15 -3.81 6.04 -14.33
N ALA A 16 -3.65 6.06 -15.65
CA ALA A 16 -2.72 6.99 -16.25
C ALA A 16 -3.23 8.38 -15.87
N ALA A 17 -2.68 8.98 -14.80
CA ALA A 17 -2.59 10.42 -14.78
C ALA A 17 -2.06 10.80 -16.17
N GLN A 18 -2.77 11.68 -16.89
CA GLN A 18 -2.46 12.03 -18.28
C GLN A 18 -1.13 12.78 -18.44
N ASP A 19 -0.21 12.58 -17.50
CA ASP A 19 1.12 13.14 -17.49
C ASP A 19 2.13 12.02 -17.77
N GLU A 20 3.06 12.32 -18.66
CA GLU A 20 3.97 11.38 -19.34
C GLU A 20 5.04 10.74 -18.42
N SER A 21 4.82 10.73 -17.10
CA SER A 21 5.80 10.30 -16.09
C SER A 21 5.37 9.14 -15.21
N THR A 22 4.25 8.47 -15.51
CA THR A 22 3.85 7.29 -14.73
C THR A 22 4.70 6.08 -15.09
N ASP A 23 5.31 5.43 -14.08
CA ASP A 23 6.07 4.18 -14.23
C ASP A 23 5.13 2.96 -14.47
N THR A 24 4.19 3.08 -15.40
CA THR A 24 3.24 1.99 -15.73
C THR A 24 3.78 1.08 -16.82
N VAL A 25 3.29 -0.15 -16.85
CA VAL A 25 3.55 -1.15 -17.90
C VAL A 25 2.27 -1.56 -18.60
N SER A 26 2.40 -2.19 -19.77
CA SER A 26 1.29 -2.72 -20.55
C SER A 26 0.36 -3.58 -19.70
N CYS A 27 -0.96 -3.29 -19.77
CA CYS A 27 -1.98 -4.03 -19.03
C CYS A 27 -1.95 -5.54 -19.32
N ALA A 28 -1.71 -5.96 -20.57
CA ALA A 28 -1.75 -7.37 -20.95
C ALA A 28 -0.44 -8.11 -20.69
N GLU A 29 0.69 -7.41 -20.67
CA GLU A 29 2.01 -8.02 -20.46
C GLU A 29 2.40 -8.02 -18.98
N GLY A 30 2.06 -6.96 -18.25
CA GLY A 30 2.47 -6.76 -16.86
C GLY A 30 3.99 -6.67 -16.69
N GLY A 31 4.47 -7.02 -15.49
CA GLY A 31 5.87 -6.92 -15.11
C GLY A 31 6.13 -5.78 -14.13
N SER A 32 7.39 -5.61 -13.72
CA SER A 32 7.80 -4.54 -12.79
C SER A 32 7.54 -3.15 -13.41
N PRO A 33 6.98 -2.17 -12.66
CA PRO A 33 6.76 -2.17 -11.21
C PRO A 33 5.39 -2.67 -10.76
N HIS A 34 4.70 -3.43 -11.60
CA HIS A 34 3.37 -4.00 -11.39
C HIS A 34 2.27 -2.95 -11.26
N LEU A 35 2.47 -1.78 -11.88
CA LEU A 35 1.44 -0.78 -12.16
C LEU A 35 1.03 -0.91 -13.63
N LEU A 36 -0.26 -1.15 -13.89
CA LEU A 36 -0.75 -1.50 -15.21
C LEU A 36 -1.51 -0.34 -15.84
N ASP A 37 -1.17 0.01 -17.08
CA ASP A 37 -1.96 0.92 -17.91
C ASP A 37 -3.13 0.18 -18.57
N CYS A 38 -4.20 -0.03 -17.80
CA CYS A 38 -5.42 -0.69 -18.27
C CYS A 38 -6.53 0.28 -18.69
N GLY A 39 -6.28 1.60 -18.68
CA GLY A 39 -7.33 2.61 -18.87
C GLY A 39 -8.41 2.59 -17.79
N MET A 40 -8.07 2.11 -16.59
CA MET A 40 -8.95 2.04 -15.42
C MET A 40 -8.35 2.80 -14.24
N ASP A 41 -9.22 3.28 -13.36
CA ASP A 41 -8.83 3.93 -12.11
C ASP A 41 -9.24 3.05 -10.93
N ASP A 42 -8.44 2.02 -10.63
CA ASP A 42 -8.78 1.09 -9.54
C ASP A 42 -8.67 1.77 -8.16
N ALA A 43 -7.88 2.84 -8.04
CA ALA A 43 -7.88 3.68 -6.84
C ALA A 43 -9.28 4.29 -6.63
N ALA A 44 -9.88 4.85 -7.67
CA ALA A 44 -11.26 5.33 -7.65
C ALA A 44 -12.24 4.22 -7.25
N GLU A 45 -12.17 3.07 -7.92
CA GLU A 45 -13.11 1.96 -7.69
C GLU A 45 -13.02 1.42 -6.26
N ALA A 46 -11.80 1.19 -5.76
CA ALA A 46 -11.56 0.69 -4.41
C ALA A 46 -12.03 1.69 -3.35
N LEU A 47 -11.63 2.96 -3.46
CA LEU A 47 -11.99 3.98 -2.48
C LEU A 47 -13.49 4.27 -2.47
N GLN A 48 -14.14 4.30 -3.63
CA GLN A 48 -15.60 4.45 -3.71
C GLN A 48 -16.33 3.25 -3.12
N TRP A 49 -15.79 2.03 -3.26
CA TRP A 49 -16.34 0.85 -2.60
C TRP A 49 -16.26 0.94 -1.07
N PHE A 50 -15.11 1.36 -0.52
CA PHE A 50 -14.91 1.44 0.93
C PHE A 50 -15.63 2.63 1.58
N TYR A 51 -15.61 3.80 0.95
CA TYR A 51 -16.07 5.06 1.55
C TYR A 51 -17.36 5.60 0.94
N GLY A 52 -17.92 4.89 -0.05
CA GLY A 52 -19.13 5.24 -0.76
C GLY A 52 -18.92 6.25 -1.89
N THR A 53 -19.99 6.49 -2.64
CA THR A 53 -20.03 7.39 -3.82
C THR A 53 -19.85 8.87 -3.50
N ARG A 54 -19.58 9.22 -2.23
CA ARG A 54 -19.27 10.60 -1.81
C ARG A 54 -17.83 11.00 -2.12
N MET A 55 -16.99 10.04 -2.51
CA MET A 55 -15.64 10.30 -3.00
C MET A 55 -15.70 11.18 -4.24
N GLN A 56 -14.97 12.29 -4.22
CA GLN A 56 -14.88 13.24 -5.31
C GLN A 56 -13.64 12.93 -6.15
N PRO A 57 -13.71 12.99 -7.49
CA PRO A 57 -12.54 12.85 -8.33
C PRO A 57 -11.49 13.91 -7.98
N PRO A 58 -10.18 13.63 -8.16
CA PRO A 58 -9.12 14.61 -7.94
C PRO A 58 -9.33 15.86 -8.83
N GLU A 59 -9.17 17.05 -8.25
CA GLU A 59 -9.20 18.32 -8.99
C GLU A 59 -7.83 19.02 -8.93
N GLY A 60 -7.10 19.04 -10.05
CA GLY A 60 -5.78 19.69 -10.16
C GLY A 60 -4.65 18.92 -9.47
N GLU A 61 -3.49 19.57 -9.30
CA GLU A 61 -2.33 18.96 -8.63
C GLU A 61 -2.63 18.69 -7.14
N GLY A 62 -2.40 17.44 -6.73
CA GLY A 62 -2.71 16.91 -5.41
C GLY A 62 -2.07 17.72 -4.29
N ARG A 63 -2.91 18.30 -3.43
CA ARG A 63 -2.46 19.05 -2.26
C ARG A 63 -2.15 18.08 -1.11
N GLY A 64 -0.88 17.79 -0.89
CA GLY A 64 -0.43 16.98 0.24
C GLY A 64 1.04 16.61 0.12
N GLU A 65 1.57 15.94 1.15
CA GLU A 65 2.96 15.51 1.20
C GLU A 65 3.04 13.99 1.38
N LEU A 66 3.86 13.33 0.56
CA LEU A 66 4.27 11.95 0.77
C LEU A 66 5.55 11.97 1.59
N MET A 67 5.46 11.54 2.85
CA MET A 67 6.57 11.57 3.80
C MET A 67 7.03 10.15 4.16
N PRO A 68 8.35 9.89 4.20
CA PRO A 68 8.87 8.67 4.80
C PRO A 68 8.75 8.74 6.34
N PHE A 69 8.61 7.59 6.98
CA PHE A 69 8.66 7.45 8.44
C PHE A 69 9.42 6.19 8.85
N ASP A 70 10.00 6.21 10.05
CA ASP A 70 10.74 5.08 10.62
C ASP A 70 9.78 3.96 11.08
N GLN A 71 9.87 2.78 10.46
CA GLN A 71 9.09 1.60 10.83
C GLN A 71 9.73 0.77 11.94
N THR A 72 11.02 0.97 12.22
CA THR A 72 11.78 0.14 13.15
C THR A 72 11.26 0.26 14.59
N VAL A 73 10.63 1.39 14.92
CA VAL A 73 9.98 1.61 16.22
C VAL A 73 8.74 0.75 16.44
N TYR A 74 8.11 0.25 15.37
CA TYR A 74 6.89 -0.56 15.43
C TYR A 74 7.14 -2.06 15.26
N TYR A 75 8.38 -2.45 14.93
CA TYR A 75 8.64 -3.81 14.48
C TYR A 75 10.07 -4.28 14.77
N ASP A 76 10.16 -5.35 15.55
CA ASP A 76 11.42 -5.96 16.01
C ASP A 76 11.93 -7.10 15.11
N GLY A 77 11.20 -7.41 14.03
CA GLY A 77 11.52 -8.49 13.10
C GLY A 77 12.43 -8.05 11.96
N ARG A 78 12.51 -8.88 10.90
CA ARG A 78 13.45 -8.65 9.77
C ARG A 78 12.77 -8.46 8.41
N ARG A 79 11.45 -8.28 8.38
CA ARG A 79 10.66 -8.25 7.14
C ARG A 79 9.95 -6.97 6.81
N LEU A 80 9.94 -6.01 7.72
CA LEU A 80 9.61 -4.64 7.34
C LEU A 80 10.89 -3.90 6.97
N ALA A 81 10.78 -3.05 5.96
CA ALA A 81 11.81 -2.07 5.65
C ALA A 81 12.00 -1.13 6.84
N ASP A 82 13.14 -0.44 6.87
CA ASP A 82 13.40 0.52 7.95
C ASP A 82 12.53 1.77 7.77
N GLU A 83 12.17 2.10 6.52
CA GLU A 83 11.28 3.21 6.16
C GLU A 83 9.95 2.72 5.59
N GLY A 84 8.86 3.40 5.95
CA GLY A 84 7.53 3.30 5.37
C GLY A 84 7.09 4.67 4.87
N TYR A 85 5.95 4.77 4.21
CA TYR A 85 5.48 6.05 3.68
C TYR A 85 4.07 6.40 4.16
N VAL A 86 3.81 7.68 4.33
CA VAL A 86 2.46 8.21 4.60
C VAL A 86 2.20 9.40 3.70
N PHE A 87 1.07 9.39 3.00
CA PHE A 87 0.58 10.55 2.28
C PHE A 87 -0.43 11.29 3.15
N VAL A 88 -0.17 12.57 3.41
CA VAL A 88 -1.03 13.44 4.22
C VAL A 88 -1.57 14.58 3.36
N PRO A 89 -2.90 14.65 3.13
CA PRO A 89 -3.49 15.81 2.48
C PRO A 89 -3.26 17.07 3.30
N LYS A 90 -3.02 18.20 2.63
CA LYS A 90 -2.81 19.50 3.29
C LYS A 90 -3.93 19.87 4.27
N THR A 91 -5.17 19.52 3.93
CA THR A 91 -6.35 19.77 4.80
C THR A 91 -6.29 19.01 6.12
N CYS A 92 -5.68 17.83 6.14
CA CYS A 92 -5.48 17.02 7.34
C CYS A 92 -4.36 17.61 8.20
N GLU A 93 -3.27 18.08 7.58
CA GLU A 93 -2.18 18.78 8.28
C GLU A 93 -2.67 20.07 8.96
N GLU A 94 -3.62 20.77 8.34
CA GLU A 94 -4.24 21.98 8.89
C GLU A 94 -5.25 21.71 10.03
N GLY A 95 -5.35 20.46 10.51
CA GLY A 95 -6.14 20.08 11.69
C GLY A 95 -7.56 19.61 11.40
N THR A 96 -7.91 19.35 10.14
CA THR A 96 -9.21 18.74 9.82
C THR A 96 -9.19 17.25 10.15
N SER A 97 -10.27 16.75 10.76
CA SER A 97 -10.45 15.31 10.95
C SER A 97 -10.51 14.56 9.61
N CYS A 98 -9.62 13.59 9.44
CA CYS A 98 -9.45 12.80 8.24
C CYS A 98 -9.65 11.30 8.50
N ALA A 99 -10.07 10.59 7.46
CA ALA A 99 -10.06 9.12 7.47
C ALA A 99 -8.63 8.61 7.21
N LEU A 100 -8.39 7.33 7.53
CA LEU A 100 -7.14 6.64 7.23
C LEU A 100 -7.42 5.41 6.36
N SER A 101 -6.66 5.26 5.29
CA SER A 101 -6.53 4.03 4.50
C SER A 101 -5.15 3.44 4.72
N VAL A 102 -5.08 2.13 4.97
CA VAL A 102 -3.81 1.38 4.93
C VAL A 102 -3.74 0.64 3.61
N VAL A 103 -2.70 0.89 2.82
CA VAL A 103 -2.51 0.31 1.50
C VAL A 103 -1.26 -0.56 1.52
N LEU A 104 -1.45 -1.83 1.21
CA LEU A 104 -0.37 -2.82 1.21
C LEU A 104 0.02 -3.13 -0.23
N HIS A 105 1.29 -2.88 -0.55
CA HIS A 105 1.85 -3.24 -1.85
C HIS A 105 1.89 -4.76 -2.06
N GLY A 106 1.92 -5.21 -3.31
CA GLY A 106 2.10 -6.62 -3.66
C GLY A 106 3.56 -7.11 -3.51
N CYS A 107 3.79 -8.39 -3.80
CA CYS A 107 5.14 -8.94 -3.92
C CYS A 107 5.91 -8.19 -5.03
N SER A 108 7.19 -7.91 -4.79
CA SER A 108 8.06 -7.18 -5.71
C SER A 108 7.67 -5.72 -5.96
N MET A 109 6.79 -5.16 -5.13
CA MET A 109 6.31 -3.76 -5.23
C MET A 109 6.74 -2.89 -4.04
N SER A 110 7.64 -3.39 -3.20
CA SER A 110 8.19 -2.59 -2.09
C SER A 110 9.09 -1.47 -2.62
N ALA A 111 9.27 -0.41 -1.84
CA ALA A 111 10.10 0.72 -2.24
C ALA A 111 11.57 0.35 -2.52
N GLY A 112 12.08 -0.67 -1.82
CA GLY A 112 13.41 -1.22 -2.07
C GLY A 112 13.55 -2.00 -3.39
N GLN A 113 12.44 -2.27 -4.10
CA GLN A 113 12.43 -3.03 -5.36
C GLN A 113 11.98 -2.20 -6.56
N VAL A 114 11.05 -1.27 -6.37
CA VAL A 114 10.46 -0.46 -7.45
C VAL A 114 10.55 1.05 -7.19
N CYS A 115 11.46 1.47 -6.30
CA CYS A 115 11.51 2.85 -5.82
C CYS A 115 10.13 3.28 -5.31
N GLU A 116 9.75 4.54 -5.50
CA GLU A 116 8.48 5.04 -4.98
C GLU A 116 7.30 4.84 -5.96
N ALA A 117 7.46 4.04 -7.02
CA ALA A 117 6.45 3.89 -8.08
C ALA A 117 5.07 3.53 -7.53
N PHE A 118 4.94 2.50 -6.68
CA PHE A 118 3.62 2.14 -6.13
C PHE A 118 3.04 3.20 -5.19
N VAL A 119 3.89 3.83 -4.37
CA VAL A 119 3.42 4.81 -3.36
C VAL A 119 3.14 6.18 -3.98
N ARG A 120 3.65 6.47 -5.19
CA ARG A 120 3.40 7.71 -5.93
C ARG A 120 2.36 7.55 -7.02
N ASP A 121 2.45 6.48 -7.81
CA ASP A 121 1.78 6.37 -9.11
C ASP A 121 0.62 5.37 -9.10
N SER A 122 0.16 4.94 -7.92
CA SER A 122 -1.03 4.07 -7.80
C SER A 122 -2.36 4.80 -8.02
N GLY A 123 -2.36 6.14 -8.09
CA GLY A 123 -3.56 6.99 -8.17
C GLY A 123 -4.22 7.25 -6.81
N LEU A 124 -3.75 6.59 -5.74
CA LEU A 124 -4.39 6.66 -4.42
C LEU A 124 -4.18 8.02 -3.74
N ASN A 125 -3.05 8.68 -3.97
CA ASN A 125 -2.72 9.98 -3.34
C ASN A 125 -3.57 11.12 -3.90
N GLU A 126 -3.85 11.09 -5.20
CA GLU A 126 -4.66 12.06 -5.91
C GLU A 126 -6.07 12.04 -5.35
N TRP A 127 -6.66 10.85 -5.23
CA TRP A 127 -7.97 10.66 -4.61
C TRP A 127 -7.93 11.05 -3.13
N ALA A 128 -6.87 10.69 -2.41
CA ALA A 128 -6.73 11.02 -1.01
C ALA A 128 -6.69 12.52 -0.74
N SER A 129 -5.99 13.28 -1.60
CA SER A 129 -5.81 14.73 -1.49
C SER A 129 -7.15 15.49 -1.51
N GLN A 130 -8.10 15.03 -2.32
CA GLN A 130 -9.42 15.64 -2.47
C GLN A 130 -10.41 15.22 -1.37
N ASN A 131 -10.17 14.08 -0.71
CA ASN A 131 -11.18 13.40 0.09
C ASN A 131 -10.89 13.31 1.59
N ARG A 132 -9.97 14.14 2.12
CA ARG A 132 -9.60 14.15 3.54
C ARG A 132 -9.23 12.75 4.05
N LEU A 133 -8.37 12.09 3.28
CA LEU A 133 -7.96 10.72 3.52
C LEU A 133 -6.44 10.70 3.64
N VAL A 134 -5.93 10.28 4.79
CA VAL A 134 -4.51 9.94 4.95
C VAL A 134 -4.30 8.54 4.39
N VAL A 135 -3.19 8.31 3.69
CA VAL A 135 -2.84 6.98 3.16
C VAL A 135 -1.54 6.52 3.77
N LEU A 136 -1.60 5.42 4.51
CA LEU A 136 -0.43 4.75 5.09
C LEU A 136 0.01 3.62 4.16
N TYR A 137 1.30 3.62 3.81
CA TYR A 137 1.95 2.61 2.97
C TYR A 137 3.10 1.93 3.76
N PRO A 138 2.78 0.94 4.61
CA PRO A 138 3.80 0.12 5.24
C PRO A 138 4.63 -0.60 4.17
N GLN A 139 5.92 -0.77 4.41
CA GLN A 139 6.85 -1.38 3.47
C GLN A 139 7.43 -2.68 4.03
N ALA A 140 7.25 -3.77 3.30
CA ALA A 140 8.00 -5.00 3.52
C ALA A 140 9.39 -4.91 2.86
N LYS A 141 10.35 -5.72 3.32
CA LYS A 141 11.68 -5.83 2.68
C LYS A 141 12.03 -7.27 2.33
N PRO A 142 12.87 -7.48 1.30
CA PRO A 142 13.37 -8.81 0.96
C PRO A 142 14.10 -9.47 2.14
N SER A 143 13.90 -10.78 2.28
CA SER A 143 14.67 -11.63 3.19
C SER A 143 14.98 -12.97 2.51
N LEU A 144 15.95 -13.74 3.01
CA LEU A 144 16.35 -15.02 2.37
C LEU A 144 15.19 -15.99 2.09
N PRO A 145 14.17 -16.15 2.96
CA PRO A 145 12.98 -16.95 2.65
C PRO A 145 11.84 -16.14 1.99
N ASN A 146 12.08 -14.89 1.60
CA ASN A 146 11.07 -14.01 0.97
C ASN A 146 11.78 -12.91 0.16
N LEU A 147 12.41 -13.29 -0.95
CA LEU A 147 13.17 -12.36 -1.80
C LEU A 147 12.28 -11.33 -2.51
N GLN A 148 10.99 -11.62 -2.62
CA GLN A 148 10.00 -10.73 -3.24
C GLN A 148 9.36 -9.77 -2.26
N ALA A 149 9.79 -9.74 -0.98
CA ALA A 149 9.21 -8.84 0.04
C ALA A 149 7.67 -8.94 0.15
N CYS A 150 7.11 -10.13 -0.04
CA CYS A 150 5.66 -10.35 0.13
C CYS A 150 5.23 -10.17 1.59
N TRP A 151 3.98 -9.77 1.81
CA TRP A 151 3.33 -9.86 3.12
C TRP A 151 3.09 -11.33 3.52
N GLY A 152 3.16 -11.63 4.80
CA GLY A 152 2.92 -12.97 5.34
C GLY A 152 1.44 -13.35 5.25
N TRP A 153 1.00 -13.91 4.12
CA TRP A 153 -0.39 -14.33 3.88
C TRP A 153 -0.57 -15.86 3.78
N TRP A 154 0.47 -16.61 3.41
CA TRP A 154 0.37 -18.05 3.17
C TRP A 154 1.65 -18.77 3.62
N GLY A 155 1.50 -19.89 4.31
CA GLY A 155 2.59 -20.86 4.39
C GLY A 155 2.06 -22.29 4.48
N TRP A 156 2.36 -22.99 3.40
CA TRP A 156 2.18 -24.44 3.34
C TRP A 156 3.52 -25.17 3.24
N TRP A 157 4.62 -24.42 3.03
CA TRP A 157 5.97 -24.96 2.81
C TRP A 157 7.10 -24.13 3.44
N GLY A 158 6.81 -23.13 4.27
CA GLY A 158 7.84 -22.27 4.89
C GLY A 158 8.68 -21.43 3.90
N TRP A 159 8.34 -21.44 2.61
CA TRP A 159 9.12 -20.82 1.53
C TRP A 159 8.77 -19.35 1.28
N TRP A 160 7.69 -18.85 1.89
CA TRP A 160 7.27 -17.44 1.88
C TRP A 160 7.28 -16.85 3.29
N GLY A 161 8.15 -17.40 4.12
CA GLY A 161 8.65 -16.64 5.23
C GLY A 161 8.17 -17.06 6.61
N TYR A 162 7.03 -16.62 7.15
CA TYR A 162 6.81 -16.40 8.61
C TYR A 162 7.93 -15.68 9.41
N ASP A 163 7.64 -14.55 10.06
CA ASP A 163 8.60 -14.02 11.04
C ASP A 163 8.76 -15.00 12.21
N GLU A 164 7.70 -15.75 12.43
CA GLU A 164 7.57 -16.88 13.30
C GLU A 164 8.23 -18.12 12.65
N SER A 165 8.64 -19.12 13.44
CA SER A 165 9.38 -20.26 12.87
C SER A 165 8.53 -21.05 11.86
N SER A 166 9.11 -21.47 10.73
CA SER A 166 8.48 -22.37 9.73
C SER A 166 8.08 -23.75 10.26
N TRP A 167 8.37 -24.04 11.53
CA TRP A 167 8.02 -25.26 12.25
C TRP A 167 6.84 -25.08 13.21
N GLN A 168 6.23 -23.89 13.28
CA GLN A 168 5.01 -23.69 14.08
C GLN A 168 3.85 -24.42 13.42
N ARG A 169 3.22 -25.34 14.17
CA ARG A 169 2.03 -26.08 13.74
C ARG A 169 0.84 -25.16 13.48
N ASP A 170 0.78 -24.04 14.21
CA ASP A 170 -0.29 -23.04 14.16
C ASP A 170 0.33 -21.66 13.87
N PRO A 171 0.60 -21.32 12.60
CA PRO A 171 1.21 -20.05 12.24
C PRO A 171 0.23 -18.90 12.51
N VAL A 172 0.64 -17.90 13.31
CA VAL A 172 -0.24 -16.81 13.77
C VAL A 172 -0.25 -15.57 12.87
N HIS A 173 0.42 -15.63 11.73
CA HIS A 173 0.64 -14.54 10.77
C HIS A 173 -0.64 -13.82 10.29
N ASP A 174 -1.74 -14.54 10.14
CA ASP A 174 -3.07 -14.06 9.70
C ASP A 174 -3.98 -13.69 10.88
N SER A 175 -3.47 -13.74 12.11
CA SER A 175 -4.19 -13.39 13.33
C SER A 175 -3.69 -12.07 13.94
N GLN A 176 -4.40 -11.57 14.95
CA GLN A 176 -3.97 -10.41 15.75
C GLN A 176 -2.62 -10.61 16.47
N GLN A 177 -2.11 -11.86 16.51
CA GLN A 177 -0.83 -12.19 17.11
C GLN A 177 0.34 -12.17 16.09
N GLY A 178 0.05 -11.98 14.80
CA GLY A 178 1.08 -11.91 13.76
C GLY A 178 1.91 -10.63 13.85
N LYS A 179 3.23 -10.73 13.74
CA LYS A 179 4.12 -9.58 13.95
C LYS A 179 3.89 -8.43 12.97
N GLN A 180 3.67 -8.73 11.69
CA GLN A 180 3.37 -7.70 10.68
C GLN A 180 2.02 -7.02 10.95
N VAL A 181 1.00 -7.78 11.35
CA VAL A 181 -0.32 -7.24 11.73
C VAL A 181 -0.20 -6.32 12.94
N GLN A 182 0.56 -6.71 13.97
CA GLN A 182 0.82 -5.90 15.15
C GLN A 182 1.57 -4.60 14.82
N ALA A 183 2.58 -4.67 13.97
CA ALA A 183 3.33 -3.49 13.52
C ALA A 183 2.44 -2.51 12.76
N ILE A 184 1.66 -2.98 11.79
CA ILE A 184 0.71 -2.13 11.04
C ILE A 184 -0.32 -1.52 11.99
N LYS A 185 -0.85 -2.32 12.94
CA LYS A 185 -1.80 -1.82 13.94
C LYS A 185 -1.19 -0.72 14.82
N ALA A 186 0.07 -0.87 15.23
CA ALA A 186 0.77 0.15 16.01
C ALA A 186 0.99 1.45 15.20
N MET A 187 1.31 1.35 13.90
CA MET A 187 1.38 2.52 13.01
C MET A 187 0.02 3.23 12.88
N VAL A 188 -1.07 2.45 12.73
CA VAL A 188 -2.44 2.99 12.71
C VAL A 188 -2.78 3.70 14.02
N ASP A 189 -2.45 3.09 15.16
CA ASP A 189 -2.72 3.67 16.48
C ASP A 189 -1.95 4.96 16.70
N GLN A 190 -0.70 5.04 16.23
CA GLN A 190 0.09 6.27 16.29
C GLN A 190 -0.58 7.39 15.49
N ILE A 191 -1.01 7.13 14.25
CA ILE A 191 -1.64 8.15 13.39
C ILE A 191 -3.00 8.58 13.93
N ALA A 192 -3.77 7.65 14.48
CA ALA A 192 -5.11 7.91 15.01
C ALA A 192 -5.10 8.51 16.43
N SER A 193 -3.94 8.59 17.08
CA SER A 193 -3.84 9.17 18.42
C SER A 193 -4.06 10.68 18.37
N PRO A 194 -4.89 11.25 19.26
CA PRO A 194 -5.04 12.70 19.34
C PRO A 194 -3.71 13.34 19.75
N ASP A 195 -3.39 14.50 19.15
CA ASP A 195 -2.23 15.30 19.54
C ASP A 195 -2.31 15.62 21.04
N THR A 196 -1.38 15.06 21.82
CA THR A 196 -1.22 15.33 23.27
C THR A 196 -0.37 16.56 23.53
#